data_AF-A0A819ASZ9-F1
#
_entry.id   AF-A0A819ASZ9-F1
#
_cell.length_a   1.000
_cell.length_b   1.000
_cell.length_c   1.000
_cell.angle_alpha   90.00
_cell.angle_beta   90.00
_cell.angle_gamma   90.00
#
_symmetry.space_group_name_H-M   'P 1'
#
loop_
_entity.id
_entity.type
_entity.pdbx_description
1 polymer ?
#
loop_
_entity_poly.entity_id
_entity_poly.type
_entity_poly.pdbx_seq_one_letter_code
_entity_poly.pdbx_strand_id
1 'polypeptide(L)'
;MGHDWHVNTSISISITLKKYHLDHHRFQGHIIYDTDILTHLEIFLFSSRFGKLIFLIIIPFLYSCRSIFILSNTIHYVELINLIIVFIFNSLIFSFFFNIKTSLYFLLSTIFGFSLHSISGHFIAEYYVFKQGYETYSYYGPLNAITYNVGYHNEHKQKKTLFGSVFP
;
A
#
# COMPACT_ATOMS: atom_id res chain seq x y z
N MET A 1 -17.79 1.80 -2.02
CA MET A 1 -17.47 3.17 -2.47
C MET A 1 -15.97 3.19 -2.71
N GLY A 2 -15.56 3.06 -3.97
CA GLY A 2 -14.15 3.11 -4.36
C GLY A 2 -13.79 4.56 -4.63
N HIS A 3 -13.00 5.16 -3.74
CA HIS A 3 -12.33 6.41 -4.04
C HIS A 3 -10.94 6.01 -4.55
N ASP A 4 -10.84 5.93 -5.87
CA ASP A 4 -9.57 5.78 -6.56
C ASP A 4 -8.80 7.09 -6.37
N TRP A 5 -7.86 7.09 -5.41
CA TRP A 5 -6.94 8.20 -5.25
C TRP A 5 -6.08 8.28 -6.51
N HIS A 6 -6.38 9.25 -7.37
CA HIS A 6 -5.52 9.64 -8.49
C HIS A 6 -4.29 10.36 -7.95
N VAL A 7 -3.43 9.63 -7.24
CA VAL A 7 -2.04 10.04 -7.11
C VAL A 7 -1.42 9.83 -8.49
N ASN A 8 -0.77 10.84 -9.04
CA ASN A 8 0.04 10.68 -10.24
C ASN A 8 1.23 9.79 -9.89
N THR A 9 1.01 8.48 -9.90
CA THR A 9 2.02 7.49 -9.60
C THR A 9 2.80 7.17 -10.86
N SER A 10 4.13 7.12 -10.76
CA SER A 10 4.95 6.52 -11.81
C SER A 10 4.68 5.02 -11.99
N ILE A 11 3.87 4.42 -11.11
CA ILE A 11 3.63 3.00 -10.96
C ILE A 11 2.17 2.68 -11.30
N SER A 12 1.94 1.58 -11.99
CA SER A 12 0.61 1.05 -12.33
C SER A 12 -0.07 0.49 -11.08
N ILE A 13 -0.87 1.31 -10.37
CA ILE A 13 -1.48 0.91 -9.10
C ILE A 13 -2.99 0.58 -9.22
N SER A 14 -3.76 1.28 -10.06
CA SER A 14 -5.23 1.32 -10.00
C SER A 14 -5.92 -0.06 -9.94
N ILE A 15 -5.70 -0.91 -10.95
CA ILE A 15 -6.40 -2.21 -11.04
C ILE A 15 -5.80 -3.23 -10.07
N THR A 16 -4.46 -3.26 -9.98
CA THR A 16 -3.73 -4.19 -9.13
C THR A 16 -4.03 -3.93 -7.64
N LEU A 17 -3.98 -2.66 -7.20
CA LEU A 17 -4.30 -2.27 -5.83
C LEU A 17 -5.69 -2.73 -5.43
N LYS A 18 -6.71 -2.51 -6.26
CA LYS A 18 -8.09 -2.95 -5.95
C LYS A 18 -8.18 -4.45 -5.71
N LYS A 19 -7.49 -5.26 -6.50
CA LYS A 19 -7.47 -6.71 -6.38
C LYS A 19 -6.84 -7.14 -5.05
N TYR A 20 -5.60 -6.70 -4.80
CA TYR A 20 -4.85 -7.10 -3.61
C TYR A 20 -5.41 -6.48 -2.32
N HIS A 21 -5.98 -5.28 -2.38
CA HIS A 21 -6.67 -4.65 -1.26
C HIS A 21 -7.94 -5.43 -0.86
N LEU A 22 -8.67 -5.99 -1.82
CA LEU A 22 -9.80 -6.87 -1.53
C LEU A 22 -9.35 -8.19 -0.87
N ASP A 23 -8.20 -8.72 -1.29
CA ASP A 23 -7.60 -9.91 -0.67
C ASP A 23 -7.13 -9.61 0.76
N HIS A 24 -6.47 -8.47 0.99
CA HIS A 24 -6.13 -7.97 2.33
C HIS A 24 -7.37 -7.86 3.23
N HIS A 25 -8.46 -7.24 2.78
CA HIS A 25 -9.69 -7.17 3.58
C HIS A 25 -10.34 -8.53 3.83
N ARG A 26 -10.13 -9.51 2.94
CA ARG A 26 -10.68 -10.86 3.07
C ARG A 26 -9.88 -11.72 4.05
N PHE A 27 -8.55 -11.57 4.03
CA PHE A 27 -7.61 -12.40 4.78
C PHE A 27 -6.73 -11.58 5.71
N GLN A 28 -7.27 -10.49 6.25
CA GLN A 28 -6.53 -9.55 7.09
C GLN A 28 -5.82 -10.28 8.23
N GLY A 29 -4.53 -9.99 8.44
CA GLY A 29 -3.74 -10.64 9.49
C GLY A 29 -3.19 -12.03 9.11
N HIS A 30 -3.57 -12.59 7.96
CA HIS A 30 -3.11 -13.91 7.53
C HIS A 30 -1.74 -13.87 6.83
N ILE A 31 -0.73 -14.47 7.46
CA ILE A 31 0.69 -14.46 7.05
C ILE A 31 0.93 -14.77 5.55
N ILE A 32 0.13 -15.67 4.96
CA ILE A 32 0.31 -16.12 3.57
C ILE A 32 -0.54 -15.34 2.55
N TYR A 33 -1.76 -14.96 2.92
CA TYR A 33 -2.76 -14.44 1.98
C TYR A 33 -2.91 -12.93 2.07
N ASP A 34 -2.55 -12.36 3.20
CA ASP A 34 -2.47 -10.93 3.39
C ASP A 34 -1.16 -10.42 2.79
N THR A 35 -1.26 -9.89 1.57
CA THR A 35 -0.11 -9.26 0.93
C THR A 35 0.33 -7.99 1.60
N ASP A 36 -0.37 -7.51 2.64
CA ASP A 36 0.02 -6.32 3.39
C ASP A 36 0.86 -6.66 4.63
N ILE A 37 1.06 -7.94 4.98
CA ILE A 37 1.97 -8.31 6.07
C ILE A 37 3.43 -8.39 5.61
N LEU A 38 4.34 -7.97 6.47
CA LEU A 38 5.79 -8.08 6.24
C LEU A 38 6.23 -9.54 6.15
N THR A 39 7.10 -9.83 5.19
CA THR A 39 7.77 -11.14 5.11
C THR A 39 8.82 -11.31 6.20
N HIS A 40 9.17 -12.57 6.52
CA HIS A 40 10.26 -12.87 7.44
C HIS A 40 11.60 -12.24 7.01
N LEU A 41 11.87 -12.15 5.71
CA LEU A 41 13.08 -11.50 5.18
C LEU A 41 13.08 -10.00 5.45
N GLU A 42 11.97 -9.31 5.21
CA GLU A 42 11.85 -7.87 5.47
C GLU A 42 11.97 -7.58 6.97
N ILE A 43 11.33 -8.40 7.83
CA ILE A 43 11.44 -8.26 9.28
C ILE A 43 12.90 -8.41 9.73
N PHE A 44 13.61 -9.39 9.17
CA PHE A 44 15.02 -9.62 9.47
C PHE A 44 15.89 -8.44 9.03
N LEU A 45 15.74 -8.00 7.77
CA LEU A 45 16.53 -6.92 7.17
C LEU A 45 16.27 -5.56 7.83
N PHE A 46 15.04 -5.28 8.25
CA PHE A 46 14.61 -3.98 8.75
C PHE A 46 14.30 -3.96 10.26
N SER A 47 14.95 -4.83 11.02
CA SER A 47 14.75 -4.96 12.48
C SER A 47 15.33 -3.80 13.31
N SER A 48 16.38 -3.13 12.83
CA SER A 48 17.06 -2.04 13.54
C SER A 48 16.33 -0.69 13.44
N ARG A 49 16.59 0.25 14.34
CA ARG A 49 15.97 1.61 14.29
C ARG A 49 16.22 2.31 12.96
N PHE A 50 17.45 2.23 12.45
CA PHE A 50 17.82 2.77 11.15
C PHE A 50 17.21 1.97 10.00
N GLY A 51 17.15 0.63 10.13
CA GLY A 51 16.47 -0.24 9.17
C GLY A 51 15.00 0.10 9.00
N LYS A 52 14.27 0.41 10.09
CA LYS A 52 12.88 0.86 10.02
C LYS A 52 12.72 2.18 9.27
N LEU A 53 13.66 3.13 9.42
CA LEU A 53 13.63 4.38 8.65
C LEU A 53 13.82 4.13 7.15
N ILE A 54 14.78 3.28 6.79
CA ILE A 54 14.99 2.86 5.40
C ILE A 54 13.75 2.13 4.86
N PHE A 55 13.17 1.25 5.66
CA PHE A 55 11.96 0.52 5.30
C PHE A 55 10.82 1.47 4.98
N LEU A 56 10.58 2.51 5.79
CA LEU A 56 9.56 3.51 5.50
C LEU A 56 9.78 4.19 4.15
N ILE A 57 11.02 4.48 3.76
CA ILE A 57 11.35 5.10 2.46
C ILE A 57 11.05 4.15 1.30
N ILE A 58 11.37 2.87 1.47
CA ILE A 58 11.33 1.85 0.42
C ILE A 58 9.96 1.11 0.40
N ILE A 59 9.10 1.31 1.40
CA ILE A 59 7.82 0.60 1.53
C ILE A 59 6.94 0.63 0.27
N PRO A 60 6.81 1.73 -0.49
CA PRO A 60 5.95 1.75 -1.68
C PRO A 60 6.49 0.84 -2.79
N PHE A 61 7.82 0.69 -2.85
CA PHE A 61 8.50 -0.20 -3.79
C PHE A 61 8.35 -1.66 -3.37
N LEU A 62 8.64 -1.99 -2.11
CA LEU A 62 8.46 -3.35 -1.59
C LEU A 62 7.02 -3.81 -1.70
N TYR A 63 6.06 -2.93 -1.40
CA TYR A 63 4.64 -3.15 -1.59
C TYR A 63 4.32 -3.62 -3.02
N SER A 64 4.77 -2.86 -4.01
CA SER A 64 4.52 -3.13 -5.42
C SER A 64 5.15 -4.45 -5.87
N CYS A 65 6.35 -4.78 -5.37
CA CYS A 65 7.02 -6.04 -5.67
C CYS A 65 6.35 -7.24 -5.00
N ARG A 66 5.87 -7.08 -3.77
CA ARG A 66 5.35 -8.15 -2.93
C ARG A 66 4.11 -8.82 -3.50
N SER A 67 3.22 -8.03 -4.08
CA SER A 67 2.06 -8.54 -4.83
C SER A 67 2.46 -9.47 -5.98
N ILE A 68 3.65 -9.30 -6.57
CA ILE A 68 4.15 -10.14 -7.67
C ILE A 68 4.80 -11.43 -7.14
N PHE A 69 5.56 -11.33 -6.05
CA PHE A 69 6.39 -12.43 -5.56
C PHE A 69 5.70 -13.36 -4.54
N ILE A 70 4.77 -12.85 -3.71
CA ILE A 70 4.13 -13.66 -2.66
C ILE A 70 2.84 -14.30 -3.17
N LEU A 71 1.91 -13.50 -3.66
CA LEU A 71 0.69 -13.99 -4.29
C LEU A 71 0.86 -13.90 -5.80
N SER A 72 1.28 -15.01 -6.42
CA SER A 72 1.22 -15.18 -7.87
C SER A 72 -0.23 -15.36 -8.31
N ASN A 73 -1.04 -14.32 -8.09
CA ASN A 73 -2.36 -14.24 -8.66
C ASN A 73 -2.21 -14.13 -10.17
N THR A 74 -3.14 -14.73 -10.90
CA THR A 74 -3.14 -14.65 -12.36
C THR A 74 -3.20 -13.20 -12.81
N ILE A 75 -2.21 -12.77 -13.59
CA ILE A 75 -2.19 -11.42 -14.18
C ILE A 75 -3.30 -11.37 -15.22
N HIS A 76 -4.28 -10.50 -15.01
CA HIS A 76 -5.36 -10.30 -15.98
C HIS A 76 -4.95 -9.32 -17.08
N TYR A 77 -5.53 -9.47 -18.27
CA TYR A 77 -5.29 -8.57 -19.41
C TYR A 77 -5.51 -7.09 -19.08
N VAL A 78 -6.45 -6.79 -18.17
CA VAL A 78 -6.75 -5.43 -17.72
C VAL A 78 -5.59 -4.81 -16.94
N GLU A 79 -4.86 -5.61 -16.14
CA GLU A 79 -3.65 -5.16 -15.42
C GLU A 79 -2.52 -4.83 -16.41
N LEU A 80 -2.38 -5.63 -17.47
CA LEU A 80 -1.42 -5.38 -18.54
C LEU A 80 -1.74 -4.09 -19.31
N ILE A 81 -3.01 -3.86 -19.63
CA ILE A 81 -3.46 -2.61 -20.27
C ILE A 81 -3.14 -1.40 -19.39
N ASN A 82 -3.39 -1.49 -18.08
CA ASN A 82 -3.06 -0.42 -17.14
C ASN A 82 -1.55 -0.10 -17.14
N LEU A 83 -0.73 -1.15 -17.11
CA LEU A 83 0.73 -1.01 -17.16
C LEU A 83 1.18 -0.33 -18.45
N ILE A 84 0.62 -0.74 -19.59
CA ILE A 84 0.94 -0.14 -20.90
C ILE A 84 0.53 1.35 -20.93
N ILE A 85 -0.66 1.70 -20.43
CA ILE A 85 -1.12 3.10 -20.39
C ILE A 85 -0.19 3.97 -19.53
N VAL A 86 0.16 3.51 -18.32
CA VAL A 86 1.07 4.24 -17.42
C VAL A 86 2.47 4.37 -18.04
N PHE A 87 2.95 3.31 -18.69
CA PHE A 87 4.24 3.34 -19.38
C PHE A 87 4.24 4.37 -20.52
N ILE A 88 3.22 4.36 -21.39
CA ILE A 88 3.07 5.33 -22.48
C ILE A 88 3.01 6.74 -21.91
N PHE A 89 2.23 6.99 -20.86
CA PHE A 89 2.14 8.30 -20.22
C PHE A 89 3.51 8.79 -19.72
N ASN A 90 4.24 7.94 -18.98
CA ASN A 90 5.57 8.26 -18.48
C ASN A 90 6.56 8.51 -19.63
N SER A 91 6.53 7.70 -20.69
CA SER A 91 7.38 7.87 -21.88
C SER A 91 7.06 9.16 -22.64
N LEU A 92 5.78 9.51 -22.80
CA LEU A 92 5.37 10.76 -23.42
C LEU A 92 5.85 11.96 -22.61
N ILE A 93 5.67 11.95 -21.28
CA ILE A 93 6.18 13.02 -20.42
C ILE A 93 7.69 13.16 -20.56
N PHE A 94 8.42 12.03 -20.52
CA PHE A 94 9.86 12.05 -20.68
C PHE A 94 10.27 12.62 -22.06
N SER A 95 9.57 12.22 -23.12
CA SER A 95 9.85 12.67 -24.49
C SER A 95 9.44 14.11 -24.76
N PHE A 96 8.36 14.63 -24.18
CA PHE A 96 7.90 16.01 -24.43
C PHE A 96 8.71 17.02 -23.63
N PHE A 97 9.10 16.68 -22.41
CA PHE A 97 9.80 17.60 -21.52
C PHE A 97 11.33 17.40 -21.54
N PHE A 98 11.86 16.34 -22.20
CA PHE A 98 13.28 16.00 -22.36
C PHE A 98 14.12 16.16 -21.08
N ASN A 99 13.53 15.89 -19.92
CA ASN A 99 14.13 16.28 -18.65
C ASN A 99 13.99 15.18 -17.61
N ILE A 100 15.14 14.63 -17.21
CA ILE A 100 15.24 13.67 -16.11
C ILE A 100 14.62 14.23 -14.81
N LYS A 101 14.64 15.56 -14.63
CA LYS A 101 14.03 16.22 -13.49
C LYS A 101 12.53 15.95 -13.39
N THR A 102 11.83 15.87 -14.51
CA THR A 102 10.39 15.60 -14.53
C THR A 102 10.11 14.16 -14.10
N SER A 103 10.85 13.18 -14.62
CA SER A 103 10.71 11.78 -14.19
C SER A 103 11.08 11.60 -12.72
N LEU A 104 12.14 12.26 -12.24
CA LEU A 104 12.50 12.26 -10.83
C LEU A 104 11.43 12.93 -9.96
N TYR A 105 10.78 13.99 -10.44
CA TYR A 105 9.68 14.63 -9.74
C TYR A 105 8.51 13.66 -9.52
N PHE A 106 8.07 12.92 -10.53
CA PHE A 106 7.01 11.92 -10.38
C PHE A 106 7.40 10.77 -9.43
N LEU A 107 8.65 10.29 -9.53
CA LEU A 107 9.14 9.23 -8.66
C LEU A 107 9.24 9.68 -7.20
N LEU A 108 9.81 10.86 -6.95
CA LEU A 108 9.90 11.44 -5.61
C LEU A 108 8.51 11.79 -5.07
N SER A 109 7.61 12.32 -5.90
CA SER A 109 6.22 12.57 -5.50
C SER A 109 5.51 11.29 -5.09
N THR A 110 5.77 10.17 -5.77
CA THR A 110 5.23 8.86 -5.38
C THR A 110 5.82 8.42 -4.03
N ILE A 111 7.14 8.53 -3.83
CA ILE A 111 7.75 8.21 -2.54
C ILE A 111 7.15 9.08 -1.44
N PHE A 112 7.17 10.41 -1.55
CA PHE A 112 6.65 11.29 -0.50
C PHE A 112 5.14 11.14 -0.26
N GLY A 113 4.36 10.78 -1.26
CA GLY A 113 2.91 10.55 -1.11
C GLY A 113 2.55 9.25 -0.37
N PHE A 114 3.41 8.24 -0.41
CA PHE A 114 3.18 6.93 0.24
C PHE A 114 4.11 6.68 1.43
N SER A 115 5.14 7.51 1.63
CA SER A 115 6.21 7.33 2.62
C SER A 115 6.21 8.44 3.66
N LEU A 116 7.35 9.03 4.01
CA LEU A 116 7.60 9.86 5.19
C LEU A 116 6.71 11.11 5.30
N HIS A 117 5.52 10.98 5.88
CA HIS A 117 4.70 12.08 6.35
C HIS A 117 3.74 11.60 7.45
N SER A 118 3.21 12.50 8.29
CA SER A 118 2.38 12.07 9.44
C SER A 118 1.07 11.38 9.05
N ILE A 119 0.55 11.66 7.85
CA ILE A 119 -0.72 11.09 7.36
C ILE A 119 -0.52 9.67 6.79
N SER A 120 0.67 9.29 6.31
CA SER A 120 0.97 7.91 5.92
C SER A 120 1.12 6.96 7.10
N GLY A 121 0.95 7.46 8.34
CA GLY A 121 0.89 6.62 9.53
C GLY A 121 -0.18 5.52 9.44
N HIS A 122 -1.23 5.70 8.63
CA HIS A 122 -2.22 4.65 8.38
C HIS A 122 -1.60 3.42 7.72
N PHE A 123 -0.68 3.60 6.77
CA PHE A 123 0.05 2.48 6.16
C PHE A 123 0.81 1.73 7.24
N ILE A 124 1.55 2.41 8.11
CA ILE A 124 2.29 1.76 9.21
C ILE A 124 1.35 0.94 10.10
N ALA A 125 0.15 1.43 10.37
CA ALA A 125 -0.86 0.71 11.15
C ALA A 125 -1.45 -0.52 10.45
N GLU A 126 -1.42 -0.57 9.12
CA GLU A 126 -1.80 -1.73 8.32
C GLU A 126 -0.67 -2.79 8.29
N TYR A 127 0.60 -2.35 8.28
CA TYR A 127 1.77 -3.25 8.24
C TYR A 127 2.20 -3.80 9.61
N TYR A 128 1.89 -3.11 10.70
CA TYR A 128 2.35 -3.46 12.04
C TYR A 128 1.20 -3.77 12.99
N VAL A 129 1.25 -4.98 13.54
CA VAL A 129 0.47 -5.34 14.73
C VAL A 129 1.20 -4.79 15.96
N PHE A 130 0.75 -3.65 16.45
CA PHE A 130 1.28 -3.02 17.67
C PHE A 130 0.88 -3.77 18.95
N LYS A 131 -0.31 -4.37 18.98
CA LYS A 131 -0.85 -5.15 20.10
C LYS A 131 -1.43 -6.45 19.58
N GLN A 132 -0.96 -7.56 20.12
CA GLN A 132 -1.46 -8.89 19.75
C GLN A 132 -2.97 -8.99 20.01
N GLY A 133 -3.71 -9.57 19.05
CA GLY A 133 -5.17 -9.62 19.04
C GLY A 133 -5.88 -8.38 18.46
N TYR A 134 -5.13 -7.35 18.05
CA TYR A 134 -5.67 -6.17 17.37
C TYR A 134 -4.95 -5.95 16.04
N GLU A 135 -5.69 -6.14 14.95
CA GLU A 135 -5.17 -6.00 13.58
C GLU A 135 -5.47 -4.63 12.97
N THR A 136 -6.26 -3.81 13.65
CA THR A 136 -6.71 -2.52 13.12
C THR A 136 -6.59 -1.43 14.17
N TYR A 137 -6.19 -0.24 13.73
CA TYR A 137 -5.97 0.92 14.57
C TYR A 137 -6.66 2.13 13.95
N SER A 138 -7.61 2.72 14.68
CA SER A 138 -8.32 3.93 14.25
C SER A 138 -7.72 5.18 14.87
N TYR A 139 -7.59 6.23 14.06
CA TYR A 139 -7.14 7.54 14.50
C TYR A 139 -8.29 8.56 14.44
N TYR A 140 -8.65 9.13 15.58
CA TYR A 140 -9.79 10.07 15.72
C TYR A 140 -9.36 11.52 16.00
N GLY A 141 -8.08 11.85 15.83
CA GLY A 141 -7.56 13.21 16.07
C GLY A 141 -7.88 14.20 14.94
N PRO A 142 -7.39 15.45 15.04
CA PRO A 142 -7.72 16.53 14.09
C PRO A 142 -7.38 16.22 12.63
N LEU A 143 -6.30 15.44 12.40
CA LEU A 143 -5.90 15.04 11.05
C LEU A 143 -6.96 14.14 10.38
N ASN A 144 -7.81 13.46 11.15
CA ASN A 144 -8.88 12.64 10.61
C ASN A 144 -9.86 13.47 9.76
N ALA A 145 -10.16 14.70 10.17
CA ALA A 145 -11.03 15.60 9.41
C ALA A 145 -10.41 15.99 8.05
N ILE A 146 -9.08 16.18 8.01
CA ILE A 146 -8.34 16.52 6.79
C ILE A 146 -8.24 15.31 5.85
N THR A 147 -8.17 14.11 6.41
CA THR A 147 -8.20 12.85 5.66
C THR A 147 -9.62 12.33 5.44
N TYR A 148 -10.63 13.22 5.37
CA TYR A 148 -12.02 12.86 5.08
C TYR A 148 -12.59 11.74 5.96
N ASN A 149 -12.26 11.74 7.24
CA ASN A 149 -12.77 10.79 8.22
C ASN A 149 -12.38 9.33 7.92
N VAL A 150 -11.27 9.09 7.20
CA VAL A 150 -10.75 7.74 6.93
C VAL A 150 -10.49 6.93 8.21
N GLY A 151 -10.18 7.56 9.35
CA GLY A 151 -9.95 6.91 10.63
C GLY A 151 -11.13 6.08 11.17
N TYR A 152 -12.35 6.33 10.69
CA TYR A 152 -13.54 5.50 11.00
C TYR A 152 -13.57 4.16 10.23
N HIS A 153 -12.46 3.76 9.60
CA HIS A 153 -12.35 2.56 8.76
C HIS A 153 -12.83 1.25 9.44
N ASN A 154 -12.70 1.15 10.77
CA ASN A 154 -13.14 -0.02 11.54
C ASN A 154 -14.66 -0.15 11.67
N GLU A 155 -15.39 0.97 11.67
CA GLU A 155 -16.86 0.96 11.76
C GLU A 155 -17.48 0.42 10.47
N HIS A 156 -16.76 0.55 9.34
CA HIS A 156 -17.12 -0.09 8.07
C HIS A 156 -16.81 -1.61 8.04
N LYS A 157 -15.87 -2.10 8.87
CA LYS A 157 -15.50 -3.51 8.98
C LYS A 157 -16.39 -4.30 9.95
N GLN A 158 -17.20 -3.64 10.78
CA GLN A 158 -18.11 -4.28 11.75
C GLN A 158 -19.33 -5.00 11.13
N LYS A 159 -19.29 -5.31 9.83
CA LYS A 159 -20.27 -6.16 9.15
C LYS A 159 -19.57 -7.31 8.41
N LYS A 160 -18.79 -8.12 9.15
CA LYS A 160 -18.37 -9.49 8.80
C LYS A 160 -17.67 -10.17 9.98
N THR A 161 -18.38 -10.33 11.10
CA THR A 161 -18.08 -11.43 12.02
C THR A 161 -18.61 -12.71 11.40
N LEU A 162 -17.73 -13.62 11.02
CA LEU A 162 -17.90 -15.08 11.02
C LEU A 162 -16.54 -15.67 10.62
N PHE A 163 -16.09 -16.67 11.37
CA PHE A 163 -14.78 -17.38 11.31
C PHE A 163 -13.67 -16.83 12.22
N GLY A 164 -13.78 -17.20 13.50
CA GLY A 164 -12.90 -18.24 14.02
C GLY A 164 -11.49 -17.80 14.39
N SER A 165 -11.31 -17.45 15.66
CA SER A 165 -10.03 -17.48 16.36
C SER A 165 -9.32 -18.83 16.14
N VAL A 166 -8.16 -18.80 15.50
CA VAL A 166 -7.18 -19.89 15.61
C VAL A 166 -5.81 -19.24 15.66
N PHE A 167 -5.25 -19.12 16.86
CA PHE A 167 -3.97 -19.73 17.28
C PHE A 167 -3.59 -19.18 18.68
N PRO A 168 -2.92 -20.00 19.52
CA PRO A 168 -2.88 -19.91 20.99
C PRO A 168 -2.08 -18.73 21.54
#